data_AF-A0A0G4FLN9-F1
#
_entry.id   AF-A0A0G4FLN9-F1
#
_cell.length_a   1.000
_cell.length_b   1.000
_cell.length_c   1.000
_cell.angle_alpha   90.00
_cell.angle_beta   90.00
_cell.angle_gamma   90.00
#
_symmetry.space_group_name_H-M   'P 1'
#
loop_
_entity.id
_entity.type
_entity.pdbx_description
1 polymer ?
#
loop_
_entity_poly.entity_id
_entity_poly.type
_entity_poly.pdbx_seq_one_letter_code
_entity_poly.pdbx_strand_id
1 'polypeptide(L)'
;RKWQQKLREASGCPTDEEETEQWGACSYGQPAIEFAGVIEEEGEEGGQSASLVGSPSKRTMKFHWDDPELRQPKEERQREREVAEMRKQQELALENRMRAGGLTEAQQRQLIRLEIWRRWNKRVLGIWRCEPLAEGLEETRLKSAPSVTCTSEVYIRWSGIAAGIMVLLGVVIPMLMGVALMTELRRLRVESNRPLRANFRRRFGFLIQGFRPGFEFWELTIIIRKILLQLCLAFYLDENSNMRLSQATWIAIASFIVQSRKSPFNSQDNDILNSLESQGLGTWLFSLVLFQMLALGSMTPLQNLGIVAVILALNGAYLIRIVGVIVTGYIADISQLVREVDEASDPATVLPDTIVRVPFIKVFEEMQKVSKEALLDTLVEIDSVVSHILVKWDTEIVSDRQKTVASLTSVPPPSFHNQLARVAEMPTFSSTVVKSPSRRTLLNVSSRSTVHRSPLEKWREDSTEILKKFQPPKCFDEFLFQWAVICSQRLAEDEELAASAEGVNDLDELLWITQRLLKPPVNAKDDHPFLKDLEVARPM
;
A
#
# COMPACT_ATOMS: atom_id res chain seq x y z
N ARG A 1 -33.38 43.84 10.45
CA ARG A 1 -34.01 44.53 11.61
C ARG A 1 -35.53 44.36 11.64
N LYS A 2 -36.32 44.76 10.61
CA LYS A 2 -37.78 44.50 10.57
C LYS A 2 -38.19 43.02 10.56
N TRP A 3 -37.32 42.12 10.12
CA TRP A 3 -37.55 40.67 10.13
C TRP A 3 -37.32 40.02 11.53
N GLN A 4 -36.41 40.59 12.34
CA GLN A 4 -36.16 40.12 13.72
C GLN A 4 -37.22 40.59 14.71
N GLN A 5 -37.96 41.64 14.38
CA GLN A 5 -39.07 42.14 15.20
C GLN A 5 -40.31 41.24 15.07
N LYS A 6 -40.56 40.66 13.89
CA LYS A 6 -41.64 39.69 13.65
C LYS A 6 -41.46 38.33 14.34
N LEU A 7 -40.24 37.93 14.69
CA LEU A 7 -39.97 36.69 15.40
C LEU A 7 -40.13 36.80 16.93
N ARG A 8 -40.13 38.02 17.49
CA ARG A 8 -40.41 38.25 18.93
C ARG A 8 -41.89 38.39 19.25
N GLU A 9 -42.72 38.74 18.27
CA GLU A 9 -44.18 38.83 18.43
C GLU A 9 -44.88 37.47 18.28
N ALA A 10 -44.19 36.44 17.77
CA ALA A 10 -44.76 35.12 17.53
C ALA A 10 -44.58 34.11 18.69
N SER A 11 -43.84 34.47 19.75
CA SER A 11 -43.59 33.59 20.91
C SER A 11 -44.50 33.93 22.10
N GLY A 12 -45.79 34.12 21.84
CA GLY A 12 -46.80 34.24 22.89
C GLY A 12 -47.07 32.87 23.51
N CYS A 13 -46.55 32.64 24.72
CA CYS A 13 -47.02 31.56 25.59
C CYS A 13 -47.64 32.19 26.85
N PRO A 14 -48.79 31.66 27.32
CA PRO A 14 -49.53 32.25 28.43
C PRO A 14 -48.86 31.97 29.77
N THR A 15 -48.92 32.97 30.64
CA THR A 15 -48.70 32.89 32.08
C THR A 15 -49.90 32.22 32.74
N ASP A 16 -49.68 31.07 33.37
CA ASP A 16 -50.51 30.60 34.47
C ASP A 16 -49.63 30.53 35.73
N GLU A 17 -50.12 31.21 36.76
CA GLU A 17 -49.59 31.33 38.11
C GLU A 17 -49.84 30.05 38.90
N GLU A 18 -48.86 29.54 39.65
CA GLU A 18 -49.09 29.03 41.01
C GLU A 18 -47.77 28.91 41.80
N GLU A 19 -47.86 29.30 43.06
CA GLU A 19 -46.80 29.52 44.06
C GLU A 19 -46.14 28.22 44.50
N THR A 20 -44.81 28.15 44.71
CA THR A 20 -44.05 28.19 45.98
C THR A 20 -42.76 27.40 45.66
N GLU A 21 -41.54 27.64 46.14
CA GLU A 21 -41.03 28.11 47.41
C GLU A 21 -39.57 28.56 47.23
N GLN A 22 -39.23 29.55 48.04
CA GLN A 22 -38.03 30.37 48.19
C GLN A 22 -36.77 29.61 48.63
N TRP A 23 -35.63 29.65 47.90
CA TRP A 23 -34.26 29.64 48.49
C TRP A 23 -33.19 30.23 47.51
N GLY A 24 -32.46 31.25 47.99
CA GLY A 24 -31.02 31.42 47.75
C GLY A 24 -30.52 32.03 46.42
N ALA A 25 -30.50 33.35 46.34
CA ALA A 25 -29.80 34.09 45.29
C ALA A 25 -28.27 34.10 45.48
N CYS A 26 -27.52 33.62 44.48
CA CYS A 26 -26.13 34.00 44.24
C CYS A 26 -25.99 34.41 42.77
N SER A 27 -25.81 35.72 42.57
CA SER A 27 -25.61 36.38 41.30
C SER A 27 -24.15 36.24 40.85
N TYR A 28 -23.91 35.59 39.71
CA TYR A 28 -22.67 35.73 38.95
C TYR A 28 -23.01 36.02 37.49
N GLY A 29 -22.57 37.20 37.04
CA GLY A 29 -22.81 37.71 35.70
C GLY A 29 -22.11 36.87 34.62
N GLN A 30 -22.84 36.63 33.53
CA GLN A 30 -22.30 36.13 32.27
C GLN A 30 -21.59 37.27 31.52
N PRO A 31 -20.33 37.11 31.08
CA PRO A 31 -19.80 37.90 30.00
C PRO A 31 -20.31 37.33 28.66
N ALA A 32 -20.96 38.19 27.87
CA ALA A 32 -21.26 37.93 26.47
C ALA A 32 -19.94 37.85 25.69
N ILE A 33 -19.65 36.69 25.10
CA ILE A 33 -18.55 36.51 24.15
C ILE A 33 -19.11 36.76 22.75
N GLU A 34 -18.83 37.95 22.21
CA GLU A 34 -18.98 38.25 20.79
C GLU A 34 -17.94 37.46 19.99
N PHE A 35 -18.40 36.55 19.13
CA PHE A 35 -17.58 35.94 18.10
C PHE A 35 -17.50 36.88 16.91
N ALA A 36 -16.35 37.52 16.72
CA ALA A 36 -15.98 38.16 15.47
C ALA A 36 -15.67 37.08 14.42
N GLY A 37 -16.60 36.88 13.49
CA GLY A 37 -16.37 36.09 12.29
C GLY A 37 -15.53 36.88 11.30
N VAL A 38 -14.27 36.48 11.13
CA VAL A 38 -13.45 36.87 9.97
C VAL A 38 -13.83 35.94 8.83
N ILE A 39 -14.59 36.47 7.88
CA ILE A 39 -14.83 35.86 6.57
C ILE A 39 -13.84 36.54 5.62
N GLU A 40 -12.81 35.82 5.22
CA GLU A 40 -11.98 36.19 4.07
C GLU A 40 -12.74 35.76 2.81
N GLU A 41 -13.30 36.74 2.10
CA GLU A 41 -13.78 36.57 0.72
C GLU A 41 -12.56 36.65 -0.23
N GLU A 42 -12.18 35.52 -0.82
CA GLU A 42 -11.29 35.49 -1.98
C GLU A 42 -12.08 35.97 -3.21
N GLY A 43 -11.86 37.24 -3.58
CA GLY A 43 -12.33 37.80 -4.85
C GLY A 43 -11.37 37.47 -5.99
N GLU A 44 -11.87 36.76 -6.99
CA GLU A 44 -11.29 36.66 -8.33
C GLU A 44 -11.28 38.05 -9.00
N GLU A 45 -10.12 38.53 -9.43
CA GLU A 45 -10.04 39.45 -10.56
C GLU A 45 -8.83 39.10 -11.44
N GLY A 46 -9.12 38.75 -12.68
CA GLY A 46 -8.15 38.73 -13.76
C GLY A 46 -7.97 40.11 -14.39
N GLY A 47 -6.89 40.23 -15.17
CA GLY A 47 -6.86 41.15 -16.32
C GLY A 47 -5.86 42.31 -16.26
N GLN A 48 -4.82 42.14 -17.07
CA GLN A 48 -4.27 43.13 -18.01
C GLN A 48 -3.61 44.42 -17.49
N SER A 49 -2.30 44.45 -17.74
CA SER A 49 -1.48 45.53 -18.31
C SER A 49 -2.18 46.84 -18.68
N ALA A 50 -1.78 47.94 -18.03
CA ALA A 50 -1.46 49.21 -18.69
C ALA A 50 -0.61 50.11 -17.79
N SER A 51 0.49 50.60 -18.34
CA SER A 51 1.31 51.68 -17.82
C SER A 51 0.53 52.99 -17.68
N LEU A 52 0.71 53.72 -16.57
CA LEU A 52 0.67 55.18 -16.58
C LEU A 52 1.31 55.75 -15.31
N VAL A 53 2.32 56.58 -15.55
CA VAL A 53 3.08 57.38 -14.59
C VAL A 53 2.14 58.43 -13.96
N GLY A 54 2.04 58.44 -12.64
CA GLY A 54 1.22 59.39 -11.87
C GLY A 54 1.90 59.83 -10.57
N SER A 55 1.98 61.16 -10.39
CA SER A 55 2.64 61.95 -9.35
C SER A 55 2.38 61.56 -7.87
N PRO A 56 3.28 61.94 -6.94
CA PRO A 56 3.16 61.61 -5.52
C PRO A 56 2.09 62.47 -4.83
N SER A 57 0.94 61.86 -4.56
CA SER A 57 -0.09 62.42 -3.69
C SER A 57 0.24 62.13 -2.23
N LYS A 58 0.17 63.17 -1.39
CA LYS A 58 0.45 63.17 0.04
C LYS A 58 -0.49 62.19 0.77
N ARG A 59 0.02 61.00 1.09
CA ARG A 59 -0.70 60.00 1.90
C ARG A 59 -0.57 60.37 3.38
N THR A 60 -1.68 60.75 3.97
CA THR A 60 -1.88 60.97 5.40
C THR A 60 -1.61 59.66 6.15
N MET A 61 -0.51 59.60 6.91
CA MET A 61 -0.21 58.52 7.85
C MET A 61 -1.25 58.52 8.97
N LYS A 62 -2.31 57.71 8.84
CA LYS A 62 -3.08 57.25 10.00
C LYS A 62 -2.23 56.19 10.69
N PHE A 63 -1.57 56.59 11.78
CA PHE A 63 -0.94 55.65 12.71
C PHE A 63 -2.05 54.84 13.40
N HIS A 64 -2.22 53.59 12.96
CA HIS A 64 -3.06 52.61 13.62
C HIS A 64 -2.23 52.08 14.81
N TRP A 65 -2.47 52.61 16.02
CA TRP A 65 -1.70 52.29 17.24
C TRP A 65 -2.13 51.00 17.95
N ASP A 66 -2.98 50.19 17.33
CA ASP A 66 -3.57 48.99 17.94
C ASP A 66 -3.13 47.72 17.21
N ASP A 67 -1.82 47.57 17.00
CA ASP A 67 -1.26 46.30 16.55
C ASP A 67 -0.95 45.45 17.79
N PRO A 68 -1.73 44.39 18.11
CA PRO A 68 -1.54 43.57 19.30
C PRO A 68 -0.14 42.90 19.35
N GLU A 69 0.56 42.81 18.21
CA GLU A 69 1.93 42.31 18.13
C GLU A 69 2.97 43.19 18.85
N LEU A 70 2.70 44.49 19.06
CA LEU A 70 3.65 45.39 19.74
C LEU A 70 3.68 45.22 21.26
N ARG A 71 2.70 44.54 21.86
CA ARG A 71 2.64 44.28 23.31
C ARG A 71 3.35 43.00 23.76
N GLN A 72 3.80 42.14 22.85
CA GLN A 72 4.52 40.95 23.26
C GLN A 72 5.92 41.31 23.80
N PRO A 73 6.30 40.78 24.99
CA PRO A 73 7.63 40.94 25.56
C PRO A 73 8.69 40.56 24.54
N LYS A 74 9.78 41.33 24.45
CA LYS A 74 10.87 41.06 23.50
C LYS A 74 11.43 39.64 23.65
N GLU A 75 11.41 39.09 24.87
CA GLU A 75 11.85 37.72 25.16
C GLU A 75 10.97 36.65 24.49
N GLU A 76 9.66 36.86 24.41
CA GLU A 76 8.73 35.89 23.81
C GLU A 76 8.94 35.82 22.30
N ARG A 77 9.09 36.97 21.63
CA ARG A 77 9.46 37.04 20.22
C ARG A 77 10.81 36.39 19.91
N GLN A 78 11.76 36.51 20.84
CA GLN A 78 13.07 35.88 20.67
C GLN A 78 12.97 34.35 20.78
N ARG A 79 12.20 33.84 21.74
CA ARG A 79 11.90 32.40 21.85
C ARG A 79 11.17 31.86 20.63
N GLU A 80 10.18 32.59 20.09
CA GLU A 80 9.47 32.17 18.88
C GLU A 80 10.39 32.12 17.66
N ARG A 81 11.32 33.08 17.52
CA ARG A 81 12.33 33.06 16.46
C ARG A 81 13.29 31.88 16.60
N GLU A 82 13.78 31.61 17.81
CA GLU A 82 14.65 30.47 18.09
C GLU A 82 13.95 29.13 17.79
N VAL A 83 12.67 29.00 18.16
CA VAL A 83 11.87 27.81 17.86
C VAL A 83 11.62 27.67 16.35
N ALA A 84 11.35 28.76 15.64
CA ALA A 84 11.16 28.74 14.18
C ALA A 84 12.46 28.37 13.45
N GLU A 85 13.61 28.88 13.90
CA GLU A 85 14.92 28.58 13.34
C GLU A 85 15.31 27.12 13.60
N MET A 86 15.06 26.61 14.81
CA MET A 86 15.22 25.18 15.13
C MET A 86 14.35 24.29 14.25
N ARG A 87 13.10 24.67 13.96
CA ARG A 87 12.22 23.91 13.04
C ARG A 87 12.78 23.90 11.61
N LYS A 88 13.21 25.05 11.09
CA LYS A 88 13.84 25.13 9.76
C LYS A 88 15.10 24.28 9.67
N GLN A 89 15.94 24.28 10.70
CA GLN A 89 17.13 23.43 10.76
C GLN A 89 16.78 21.94 10.79
N GLN A 90 15.74 21.54 11.53
CA GLN A 90 15.25 20.15 11.53
C GLN A 90 14.71 19.73 10.17
N GLU A 91 13.97 20.59 9.47
CA GLU A 91 13.45 20.32 8.13
C GLU A 91 14.58 20.17 7.10
N LEU A 92 15.56 21.08 7.10
CA LEU A 92 16.75 20.98 6.25
C LEU A 92 17.58 19.73 6.53
N ALA A 93 17.76 19.37 7.81
CA ALA A 93 18.48 18.16 8.19
C ALA A 93 17.75 16.89 7.75
N LEU A 94 16.42 16.88 7.82
CA LEU A 94 15.59 15.78 7.32
C LEU A 94 15.68 15.67 5.79
N GLU A 95 15.59 16.79 5.07
CA GLU A 95 15.71 16.82 3.62
C GLU A 95 17.09 16.33 3.17
N ASN A 96 18.16 16.76 3.84
CA ASN A 96 19.52 16.30 3.57
C ASN A 96 19.69 14.79 3.84
N ARG A 97 19.09 14.26 4.92
CA ARG A 97 19.08 12.81 5.18
C ARG A 97 18.31 12.04 4.11
N MET A 98 17.17 12.57 3.66
CA MET A 98 16.38 11.92 2.61
C MET A 98 17.08 11.96 1.25
N ARG A 99 17.83 13.02 0.92
CA ARG A 99 18.67 13.07 -0.28
C ARG A 99 19.87 12.12 -0.16
N ALA A 100 20.53 12.08 1.00
CA ALA A 100 21.67 11.20 1.23
C ALA A 100 21.31 9.71 1.18
N GLY A 101 20.07 9.35 1.47
CA GLY A 101 19.58 7.98 1.38
C GLY A 101 19.36 7.44 -0.04
N GLY A 102 19.61 8.24 -1.09
CA GLY A 102 19.40 7.82 -2.48
C GLY A 102 17.94 7.49 -2.81
N LEU A 103 16.98 7.91 -1.96
CA LEU A 103 15.57 7.68 -2.23
C LEU A 103 15.16 8.51 -3.45
N THR A 104 14.56 7.85 -4.41
CA THR A 104 13.97 8.53 -5.57
C THR A 104 12.95 9.57 -5.09
N GLU A 105 12.81 10.68 -5.83
CA GLU A 105 11.87 11.75 -5.50
C GLU A 105 10.42 11.22 -5.35
N ALA A 106 10.09 10.18 -6.12
CA ALA A 106 8.83 9.46 -6.01
C ALA A 106 8.66 8.77 -4.64
N GLN A 107 9.68 8.08 -4.13
CA GLN A 107 9.66 7.44 -2.81
C GLN A 107 9.53 8.48 -1.69
N GLN A 108 10.23 9.62 -1.79
CA GLN A 108 10.09 10.71 -0.82
C GLN A 108 8.65 11.23 -0.75
N ARG A 109 8.02 11.48 -1.91
CA ARG A 109 6.62 11.93 -1.96
C ARG A 109 5.66 10.93 -1.33
N GLN A 110 5.90 9.62 -1.49
CA GLN A 110 5.08 8.59 -0.85
C GLN A 110 5.26 8.58 0.67
N LEU A 111 6.50 8.74 1.16
CA LEU A 111 6.80 8.74 2.59
C LEU A 111 6.18 9.95 3.30
N ILE A 112 6.27 11.12 2.68
CA ILE A 112 5.61 12.36 3.15
C ILE A 112 4.08 12.16 3.20
N ARG A 113 3.48 11.60 2.16
CA ARG A 113 2.03 11.31 2.13
C ARG A 113 1.61 10.35 3.25
N LEU A 114 2.39 9.30 3.50
CA LEU A 114 2.14 8.35 4.59
C LEU A 114 2.24 9.01 5.96
N GLU A 115 3.18 9.93 6.17
CA GLU A 115 3.35 10.62 7.43
C GLU A 115 2.22 11.64 7.68
N ILE A 116 1.85 12.40 6.65
CA ILE A 116 0.68 13.30 6.70
C ILE A 116 -0.57 12.51 7.05
N TRP A 117 -0.80 11.39 6.36
CA TRP A 117 -1.94 10.51 6.62
C TRP A 117 -1.94 9.95 8.05
N ARG A 118 -0.78 9.51 8.56
CA ARG A 118 -0.64 9.03 9.94
C ARG A 118 -0.98 10.12 10.97
N ARG A 119 -0.47 11.34 10.77
CA ARG A 119 -0.76 12.48 11.66
C ARG A 119 -2.23 12.87 11.62
N TRP A 120 -2.81 12.91 10.44
CA TRP A 120 -4.22 13.24 10.25
C TRP A 120 -5.12 12.20 10.94
N ASN A 121 -4.87 10.91 10.71
CA ASN A 121 -5.62 9.82 11.32
C ASN A 121 -5.57 9.88 12.85
N LYS A 122 -4.39 10.14 13.45
CA LYS A 122 -4.26 10.31 14.91
C LYS A 122 -5.11 11.48 15.43
N ARG A 123 -5.15 12.61 14.73
CA ARG A 123 -5.97 13.77 15.13
C ARG A 123 -7.46 13.48 15.02
N VAL A 124 -7.89 12.87 13.91
CA VAL A 124 -9.29 12.56 13.67
C VAL A 124 -9.81 11.53 14.66
N LEU A 125 -9.05 10.47 14.93
CA LEU A 125 -9.42 9.48 15.96
C LEU A 125 -9.51 10.09 17.36
N GLY A 126 -8.74 11.14 17.65
CA GLY A 126 -8.83 11.90 18.89
C GLY A 126 -10.16 12.64 19.06
N ILE A 127 -10.84 13.00 17.96
CA ILE A 127 -12.14 13.70 17.96
C ILE A 127 -13.29 12.75 18.33
N TRP A 128 -13.09 11.43 18.27
CA TRP A 128 -14.15 10.45 18.60
C TRP A 128 -13.94 9.71 19.92
N ARG A 129 -12.83 9.96 20.62
CA ARG A 129 -12.59 9.31 21.91
C ARG A 129 -13.37 10.01 23.01
N CYS A 130 -14.50 9.40 23.33
CA CYS A 130 -15.27 9.64 24.54
C CYS A 130 -14.72 8.79 25.68
N GLU A 131 -14.38 9.43 26.79
CA GLU A 131 -13.99 8.76 28.03
C GLU A 131 -14.81 9.37 29.18
N PRO A 132 -15.18 8.58 30.21
CA PRO A 132 -15.78 9.15 31.42
C PRO A 132 -14.75 10.04 32.12
N LEU A 133 -15.18 11.21 32.60
CA LEU A 133 -14.27 12.21 33.19
C LEU A 133 -13.69 11.74 34.53
N ALA A 134 -14.45 10.93 35.27
CA ALA A 134 -14.07 10.32 36.54
C ALA A 134 -14.84 9.01 36.75
N GLU A 135 -14.27 8.08 37.51
CA GLU A 135 -14.96 6.86 37.97
C GLU A 135 -16.20 7.25 38.79
N GLY A 136 -17.40 6.95 38.28
CA GLY A 136 -18.68 7.26 38.94
C GLY A 136 -19.50 8.39 38.31
N LEU A 137 -18.98 9.12 37.32
CA LEU A 137 -19.81 9.99 36.46
C LEU A 137 -20.22 9.22 35.21
N GLU A 138 -21.52 8.98 35.04
CA GLU A 138 -22.09 8.28 33.86
C GLU A 138 -21.96 9.12 32.57
N GLU A 139 -21.64 10.41 32.66
CA GLU A 139 -21.45 11.27 31.49
C GLU A 139 -20.08 11.06 30.83
N THR A 140 -20.09 10.44 29.64
CA THR A 140 -18.92 10.37 28.77
C THR A 140 -18.68 11.71 28.08
N ARG A 141 -17.42 12.17 28.11
CA ARG A 141 -17.01 13.45 27.53
C ARG A 141 -15.87 13.28 26.55
N LEU A 142 -15.77 14.23 25.63
CA LEU A 142 -14.73 14.20 24.60
C LEU A 142 -13.35 14.49 25.22
N LYS A 143 -12.38 13.59 25.02
CA LYS A 143 -11.04 13.70 25.62
C LYS A 143 -10.27 14.97 25.21
N SER A 144 -10.44 15.43 23.98
CA SER A 144 -9.78 16.65 23.47
C SER A 144 -10.46 17.94 23.93
N ALA A 145 -11.74 17.88 24.30
CA ALA A 145 -12.54 19.01 24.75
C ALA A 145 -13.57 18.55 25.80
N PRO A 146 -13.17 18.47 27.09
CA PRO A 146 -14.04 17.98 28.18
C PRO A 146 -15.30 18.81 28.42
N SER A 147 -15.46 19.95 27.77
CA SER A 147 -16.69 20.75 27.79
C SER A 147 -17.81 20.15 26.94
N VAL A 148 -17.51 19.27 25.98
CA VAL A 148 -18.48 18.68 25.07
C VAL A 148 -18.86 17.28 25.55
N THR A 149 -20.13 17.08 25.88
CA THR A 149 -20.69 15.76 26.20
C THR A 149 -20.89 14.96 24.92
N CYS A 150 -20.60 13.65 24.96
CA CYS A 150 -20.69 12.78 23.78
C CYS A 150 -22.12 12.49 23.33
N THR A 151 -23.10 12.83 24.16
CA THR A 151 -24.53 12.79 23.83
C THR A 151 -25.06 14.10 23.26
N SER A 152 -24.27 15.17 23.24
CA SER A 152 -24.70 16.47 22.71
C SER A 152 -25.00 16.40 21.20
N GLU A 153 -26.04 17.11 20.77
CA GLU A 153 -26.39 17.23 19.34
C GLU A 153 -25.21 17.79 18.51
N VAL A 154 -24.44 18.70 19.10
CA VAL A 154 -23.22 19.26 18.51
C VAL A 154 -22.20 18.15 18.23
N TYR A 155 -21.93 17.28 19.21
CA TYR A 155 -21.03 16.14 19.02
C TYR A 155 -21.54 15.17 17.96
N ILE A 156 -22.83 14.80 17.99
CA ILE A 156 -23.42 13.87 17.01
C ILE A 156 -23.31 14.46 15.58
N ARG A 157 -23.57 15.75 15.41
CA ARG A 157 -23.46 16.42 14.10
C ARG A 157 -22.02 16.46 13.58
N TRP A 158 -21.06 16.85 14.41
CA TRP A 158 -19.65 16.94 14.01
C TRP A 158 -18.98 15.56 13.86
N SER A 159 -19.33 14.60 14.71
CA SER A 159 -18.86 13.22 14.58
C SER A 159 -19.36 12.59 13.28
N GLY A 160 -20.61 12.84 12.88
CA GLY A 160 -21.15 12.41 11.59
C GLY A 160 -20.39 13.01 10.39
N ILE A 161 -20.07 14.31 10.43
CA ILE A 161 -19.26 14.97 9.39
C ILE A 161 -17.85 14.37 9.35
N ALA A 162 -17.18 14.24 10.50
CA ALA A 162 -15.86 13.63 10.58
C ALA A 162 -15.89 12.18 10.05
N ALA A 163 -16.95 11.43 10.36
CA ALA A 163 -17.12 10.06 9.90
C ALA A 163 -17.28 10.01 8.38
N GLY A 164 -18.09 10.91 7.82
CA GLY A 164 -18.22 11.09 6.38
C GLY A 164 -16.89 11.41 5.72
N ILE A 165 -16.08 12.32 6.28
CA ILE A 165 -14.75 12.66 5.76
C ILE A 165 -13.81 11.45 5.84
N MET A 166 -13.83 10.68 6.93
CA MET A 166 -13.01 9.48 7.09
C MET A 166 -13.40 8.36 6.14
N VAL A 167 -14.70 8.17 5.87
CA VAL A 167 -15.18 7.22 4.86
C VAL A 167 -14.81 7.71 3.46
N LEU A 168 -14.95 9.01 3.18
CA LEU A 168 -14.59 9.60 1.89
C LEU A 168 -13.09 9.46 1.60
N LEU A 169 -12.24 9.89 2.52
CA LEU A 169 -10.78 9.86 2.36
C LEU A 169 -10.20 8.46 2.53
N GLY A 170 -10.76 7.68 3.45
CA GLY A 170 -10.33 6.31 3.73
C GLY A 170 -10.80 5.33 2.66
N VAL A 171 -12.09 5.28 2.36
CA VAL A 171 -12.67 4.24 1.48
C VAL A 171 -12.88 4.75 0.06
N VAL A 172 -13.59 5.87 -0.11
CA VAL A 172 -14.07 6.29 -1.43
C VAL A 172 -12.92 6.69 -2.35
N ILE A 173 -11.98 7.52 -1.88
CA ILE A 173 -10.85 7.97 -2.71
C ILE A 173 -9.98 6.78 -3.14
N PRO A 174 -9.51 5.88 -2.24
CA PRO A 174 -8.73 4.72 -2.68
C PRO A 174 -9.52 3.77 -3.57
N MET A 175 -10.84 3.61 -3.36
CA MET A 175 -11.68 2.82 -4.23
C MET A 175 -11.79 3.43 -5.62
N LEU A 176 -12.03 4.73 -5.74
CA LEU A 176 -12.07 5.43 -7.03
C LEU A 176 -10.70 5.38 -7.73
N MET A 177 -9.61 5.58 -7.00
CA MET A 177 -8.25 5.46 -7.52
C MET A 177 -7.95 4.04 -7.99
N GLY A 178 -8.35 3.03 -7.21
CA GLY A 178 -8.22 1.62 -7.58
C GLY A 178 -9.06 1.25 -8.80
N VAL A 179 -10.30 1.73 -8.89
CA VAL A 179 -11.15 1.55 -10.07
C VAL A 179 -10.53 2.23 -11.29
N ALA A 180 -10.08 3.48 -11.17
CA ALA A 180 -9.41 4.21 -12.24
C ALA A 180 -8.14 3.47 -12.73
N LEU A 181 -7.32 2.98 -11.79
CA LEU A 181 -6.14 2.18 -12.11
C LEU A 181 -6.53 0.89 -12.85
N MET A 182 -7.58 0.20 -12.40
CA MET A 182 -8.06 -1.03 -13.02
C MET A 182 -8.70 -0.80 -14.38
N THR A 183 -9.40 0.32 -14.59
CA THR A 183 -9.96 0.67 -15.90
C THR A 183 -8.86 1.01 -16.89
N GLU A 184 -7.84 1.76 -16.46
CA GLU A 184 -6.69 2.06 -17.32
C GLU A 184 -5.87 0.80 -17.62
N LEU A 185 -5.64 -0.07 -16.64
CA LEU A 185 -4.99 -1.36 -16.86
C LEU A 185 -5.75 -2.24 -17.85
N ARG A 186 -7.09 -2.30 -17.74
CA ARG A 186 -7.92 -3.03 -18.71
C ARG A 186 -7.81 -2.42 -20.09
N ARG A 187 -7.86 -1.09 -20.19
CA ARG A 187 -7.72 -0.37 -21.45
C ARG A 187 -6.36 -0.65 -22.11
N LEU A 188 -5.28 -0.59 -21.34
CA LEU A 188 -3.91 -0.90 -21.80
C LEU A 188 -3.70 -2.38 -22.14
N ARG A 189 -4.51 -3.28 -21.58
CA ARG A 189 -4.46 -4.71 -21.93
C ARG A 189 -5.16 -4.99 -23.26
N VAL A 190 -6.24 -4.28 -23.55
CA VAL A 190 -6.99 -4.40 -24.82
C VAL A 190 -6.23 -3.69 -25.93
N GLU A 191 -5.72 -2.50 -25.65
CA GLU A 191 -4.98 -1.69 -26.60
C GLU A 191 -3.49 -2.05 -26.53
N SER A 192 -2.99 -2.82 -27.49
CA SER A 192 -1.58 -3.22 -27.61
C SER A 192 -0.64 -2.03 -27.97
N ASN A 193 -0.93 -0.83 -27.48
CA ASN A 193 -0.10 0.34 -27.68
C ASN A 193 1.08 0.32 -26.71
N ARG A 194 2.19 -0.20 -27.21
CA ARG A 194 3.50 -0.30 -26.55
C ARG A 194 3.96 0.98 -25.81
N PRO A 195 3.90 2.21 -26.40
CA PRO A 195 4.45 3.40 -25.73
C PRO A 195 3.64 3.84 -24.49
N LEU A 196 2.32 3.62 -24.49
CA LEU A 196 1.47 3.94 -23.34
C LEU A 196 1.78 3.02 -22.15
N ARG A 197 2.13 1.76 -22.41
CA ARG A 197 2.49 0.79 -21.37
C ARG A 197 3.78 1.18 -20.65
N ALA A 198 4.79 1.68 -21.37
CA ALA A 198 6.04 2.15 -20.76
C ALA A 198 5.80 3.36 -19.84
N ASN A 199 5.04 4.36 -20.29
CA ASN A 199 4.67 5.51 -19.47
C ASN A 199 3.84 5.13 -18.24
N PHE A 200 2.92 4.19 -18.40
CA PHE A 200 2.13 3.67 -17.29
C PHE A 200 3.01 2.91 -16.28
N ARG A 201 3.94 2.07 -16.76
CA ARG A 201 4.90 1.34 -15.91
C ARG A 201 5.83 2.29 -15.16
N ARG A 202 6.26 3.41 -15.76
CA ARG A 202 7.06 4.43 -15.05
C ARG A 202 6.28 5.11 -13.92
N ARG A 203 4.98 5.37 -14.11
CA ARG A 203 4.15 6.08 -13.11
C ARG A 203 3.61 5.16 -12.02
N PHE A 204 3.16 3.97 -12.38
CA PHE A 204 2.45 3.03 -11.50
C PHE A 204 3.19 1.71 -11.30
N GLY A 205 4.37 1.55 -11.89
CA GLY A 205 5.20 0.36 -11.75
C GLY A 205 5.41 0.02 -10.29
N PHE A 206 5.70 0.99 -9.43
CA PHE A 206 5.90 0.74 -8.01
C PHE A 206 4.69 0.10 -7.29
N LEU A 207 3.45 0.36 -7.74
CA LEU A 207 2.23 -0.23 -7.16
C LEU A 207 1.95 -1.63 -7.69
N ILE A 208 2.44 -1.95 -8.88
CA ILE A 208 2.04 -3.16 -9.62
C ILE A 208 3.20 -4.18 -9.64
N GLN A 209 4.43 -3.70 -9.51
CA GLN A 209 5.67 -4.46 -9.46
C GLN A 209 5.69 -5.22 -8.13
N GLY A 210 5.29 -6.49 -8.21
CA GLY A 210 5.15 -7.38 -7.06
C GLY A 210 3.94 -8.29 -7.17
N PHE A 211 2.95 -7.96 -8.00
CA PHE A 211 1.74 -8.77 -8.18
C PHE A 211 1.80 -9.65 -9.43
N ARG A 212 1.15 -10.82 -9.37
CA ARG A 212 0.91 -11.65 -10.55
C ARG A 212 -0.05 -10.93 -11.52
N PRO A 213 0.10 -11.10 -12.85
CA PRO A 213 -0.86 -10.55 -13.80
C PRO A 213 -2.30 -10.99 -13.48
N GLY A 214 -3.22 -10.04 -13.39
CA GLY A 214 -4.61 -10.26 -12.98
C GLY A 214 -4.90 -10.05 -11.49
N PHE A 215 -3.88 -9.91 -10.64
CA PHE A 215 -4.03 -9.61 -9.21
C PHE A 215 -3.63 -8.17 -8.85
N GLU A 216 -3.60 -7.27 -9.83
CA GLU A 216 -3.17 -5.88 -9.61
C GLU A 216 -4.11 -5.12 -8.65
N PHE A 217 -5.38 -5.55 -8.56
CA PHE A 217 -6.35 -5.00 -7.60
C PHE A 217 -6.06 -5.37 -6.14
N TRP A 218 -5.10 -6.25 -5.88
CA TRP A 218 -4.86 -6.74 -4.52
C TRP A 218 -4.40 -5.64 -3.56
N GLU A 219 -3.69 -4.62 -4.06
CA GLU A 219 -3.32 -3.45 -3.27
C GLU A 219 -4.56 -2.75 -2.69
N LEU A 220 -5.66 -2.66 -3.46
CA LEU A 220 -6.93 -2.14 -2.97
C LEU A 220 -7.50 -3.01 -1.84
N THR A 221 -7.32 -4.33 -1.90
CA THR A 221 -7.75 -5.25 -0.84
C THR A 221 -6.97 -5.03 0.45
N ILE A 222 -5.65 -4.80 0.35
CA ILE A 222 -4.80 -4.45 1.50
C ILE A 222 -5.24 -3.12 2.12
N ILE A 223 -5.55 -2.12 1.29
CA ILE A 223 -6.05 -0.81 1.73
C ILE A 223 -7.39 -0.97 2.45
N ILE A 224 -8.36 -1.66 1.84
CA ILE A 224 -9.69 -1.93 2.43
C ILE A 224 -9.54 -2.63 3.79
N ARG A 225 -8.68 -3.65 3.89
CA ARG A 225 -8.40 -4.34 5.16
C ARG A 225 -7.89 -3.38 6.24
N LYS A 226 -6.94 -2.50 5.91
CA LYS A 226 -6.40 -1.50 6.84
C LYS A 226 -7.47 -0.53 7.31
N ILE A 227 -8.35 -0.07 6.41
CA ILE A 227 -9.43 0.85 6.74
C ILE A 227 -10.50 0.17 7.58
N LEU A 228 -10.90 -1.05 7.24
CA LEU A 228 -11.85 -1.82 8.05
C LEU A 228 -11.34 -2.01 9.47
N LEU A 229 -10.04 -2.33 9.63
CA LEU A 229 -9.43 -2.43 10.95
C LEU A 229 -9.46 -1.09 11.70
N GLN A 230 -9.14 0.02 11.02
CA GLN A 230 -9.22 1.35 11.62
C GLN A 230 -10.65 1.73 12.00
N LEU A 231 -11.62 1.42 11.15
CA LEU A 231 -13.04 1.66 11.41
C LEU A 231 -13.50 0.87 12.64
N CYS A 232 -13.13 -0.41 12.75
CA CYS A 232 -13.43 -1.23 13.94
C CYS A 232 -12.80 -0.69 15.22
N LEU A 233 -11.59 -0.13 15.15
CA LEU A 233 -10.94 0.50 16.30
C LEU A 233 -11.55 1.86 16.66
N ALA A 234 -12.09 2.58 15.68
CA ALA A 234 -12.56 3.95 15.81
C ALA A 234 -14.05 4.07 16.17
N PHE A 235 -14.91 3.29 15.52
CA PHE A 235 -16.37 3.50 15.48
C PHE A 235 -17.17 2.53 16.35
N TYR A 236 -16.52 1.94 17.34
CA TYR A 236 -17.22 0.99 18.16
C TYR A 236 -18.14 1.73 19.15
N LEU A 237 -19.46 1.59 18.93
CA LEU A 237 -20.54 2.31 19.62
C LEU A 237 -20.75 1.88 21.08
N ASP A 238 -20.15 0.77 21.48
CA ASP A 238 -20.34 0.20 22.82
C ASP A 238 -19.04 0.33 23.65
N GLU A 239 -19.16 0.33 24.97
CA GLU A 239 -18.02 0.50 25.88
C GLU A 239 -17.20 -0.79 26.04
N ASN A 240 -17.76 -1.91 25.56
CA ASN A 240 -17.15 -3.23 25.67
C ASN A 240 -15.91 -3.39 24.77
N SER A 241 -14.73 -3.21 25.36
CA SER A 241 -13.42 -3.44 24.74
C SER A 241 -13.28 -4.85 24.13
N ASN A 242 -13.89 -5.85 24.76
CA ASN A 242 -13.89 -7.26 24.33
C ASN A 242 -14.47 -7.47 22.93
N MET A 243 -15.51 -6.71 22.58
CA MET A 243 -16.17 -6.88 21.30
C MET A 243 -15.38 -6.17 20.18
N ARG A 244 -14.66 -5.07 20.46
CA ARG A 244 -13.67 -4.47 19.53
C ARG A 244 -12.60 -5.49 19.15
N LEU A 245 -12.06 -6.18 20.15
CA LEU A 245 -11.07 -7.22 19.95
C LEU A 245 -11.64 -8.37 19.10
N SER A 246 -12.87 -8.81 19.39
CA SER A 246 -13.53 -9.85 18.60
C SER A 246 -13.73 -9.47 17.13
N GLN A 247 -14.08 -8.21 16.84
CA GLN A 247 -14.24 -7.70 15.47
C GLN A 247 -12.90 -7.68 14.72
N ALA A 248 -11.83 -7.21 15.39
CA ALA A 248 -10.48 -7.24 14.84
C ALA A 248 -10.03 -8.68 14.54
N THR A 249 -10.33 -9.63 15.43
CA THR A 249 -10.05 -11.06 15.23
C THR A 249 -10.80 -11.59 14.00
N TRP A 250 -12.08 -11.28 13.82
CA TRP A 250 -12.84 -11.70 12.62
C TRP A 250 -12.27 -11.13 11.32
N ILE A 251 -11.87 -9.86 11.31
CA ILE A 251 -11.19 -9.25 10.15
C ILE A 251 -9.86 -9.96 9.88
N ALA A 252 -9.09 -10.28 10.92
CA ALA A 252 -7.83 -11.01 10.78
C ALA A 252 -8.04 -12.41 10.20
N ILE A 253 -9.04 -13.16 10.67
CA ILE A 253 -9.41 -14.48 10.13
C ILE A 253 -9.77 -14.38 8.65
N ALA A 254 -10.69 -13.47 8.30
CA ALA A 254 -11.13 -13.29 6.92
C ALA A 254 -9.95 -12.91 6.01
N SER A 255 -9.10 -11.99 6.47
CA SER A 255 -7.92 -11.54 5.73
C SER A 255 -6.90 -12.66 5.52
N PHE A 256 -6.64 -13.45 6.56
CA PHE A 256 -5.75 -14.60 6.49
C PHE A 256 -6.27 -15.65 5.49
N ILE A 257 -7.55 -16.02 5.58
CA ILE A 257 -8.18 -16.99 4.66
C ILE A 257 -8.10 -16.48 3.21
N VAL A 258 -8.44 -15.22 2.97
CA VAL A 258 -8.44 -14.63 1.62
C VAL A 258 -7.01 -14.58 1.05
N GLN A 259 -6.02 -14.18 1.85
CA GLN A 259 -4.61 -14.17 1.45
C GLN A 259 -4.09 -15.58 1.15
N SER A 260 -4.31 -16.54 2.05
CA SER A 260 -3.82 -17.92 1.89
C SER A 260 -4.41 -18.65 0.68
N ARG A 261 -5.60 -18.22 0.21
CA ARG A 261 -6.24 -18.84 -0.97
C ARG A 261 -5.83 -18.20 -2.30
N LYS A 262 -5.43 -16.93 -2.30
CA LYS A 262 -5.20 -16.18 -3.55
C LYS A 262 -3.74 -16.03 -3.91
N SER A 263 -2.82 -15.98 -2.94
CA SER A 263 -1.37 -15.83 -3.16
C SER A 263 -1.03 -14.86 -4.32
N PRO A 264 -1.44 -13.58 -4.20
CA PRO A 264 -1.45 -12.61 -5.28
C PRO A 264 -0.06 -12.16 -5.74
N PHE A 265 0.98 -12.34 -4.91
CA PHE A 265 2.32 -11.84 -5.23
C PHE A 265 3.01 -12.73 -6.25
N ASN A 266 3.92 -12.13 -7.02
CA ASN A 266 4.69 -12.81 -8.06
C ASN A 266 5.52 -13.96 -7.47
N SER A 267 5.57 -15.09 -8.18
CA SER A 267 6.26 -16.31 -7.74
C SER A 267 7.71 -16.40 -8.23
N GLN A 268 8.23 -15.38 -8.91
CA GLN A 268 9.58 -15.40 -9.47
C GLN A 268 10.65 -15.62 -8.39
N ASP A 269 10.47 -15.04 -7.20
CA ASP A 269 11.41 -15.16 -6.08
C ASP A 269 10.93 -16.20 -5.06
N ASN A 270 10.75 -17.45 -5.50
CA ASN A 270 10.36 -18.58 -4.63
C ASN A 270 9.11 -18.33 -3.77
N ASP A 271 8.17 -17.50 -4.25
CA ASP A 271 6.96 -17.13 -3.54
C ASP A 271 7.20 -16.48 -2.15
N ILE A 272 8.42 -15.93 -1.93
CA ILE A 272 8.86 -15.35 -0.65
C ILE A 272 7.87 -14.31 -0.14
N LEU A 273 7.36 -13.45 -1.02
CA LEU A 273 6.46 -12.36 -0.64
C LEU A 273 5.09 -12.86 -0.18
N ASN A 274 4.54 -13.90 -0.84
CA ASN A 274 3.30 -14.57 -0.39
C ASN A 274 3.51 -15.30 0.94
N SER A 275 4.68 -15.93 1.12
CA SER A 275 5.06 -16.58 2.37
C SER A 275 5.15 -15.55 3.51
N LEU A 276 5.83 -14.43 3.31
CA LEU A 276 5.97 -13.37 4.30
C LEU A 276 4.64 -12.71 4.68
N GLU A 277 3.79 -12.36 3.71
CA GLU A 277 2.48 -11.77 4.00
C GLU A 277 1.57 -12.76 4.73
N SER A 278 1.52 -14.02 4.30
CA SER A 278 0.69 -15.04 4.96
C SER A 278 1.18 -15.34 6.38
N GLN A 279 2.49 -15.41 6.61
CA GLN A 279 3.08 -15.54 7.95
C GLN A 279 2.83 -14.31 8.82
N GLY A 280 2.85 -13.11 8.24
CA GLY A 280 2.54 -11.87 8.96
C GLY A 280 1.10 -11.82 9.43
N LEU A 281 0.16 -12.15 8.54
CA LEU A 281 -1.25 -12.27 8.89
C LEU A 281 -1.51 -13.40 9.89
N GLY A 282 -0.81 -14.53 9.76
CA GLY A 282 -0.89 -15.63 10.72
C GLY A 282 -0.40 -15.23 12.11
N THR A 283 0.78 -14.58 12.19
CA THR A 283 1.35 -14.04 13.42
C THR A 283 0.43 -13.01 14.06
N TRP A 284 -0.13 -12.10 13.26
CA TRP A 284 -1.08 -11.10 13.73
C TRP A 284 -2.37 -11.74 14.28
N LEU A 285 -2.98 -12.67 13.54
CA LEU A 285 -4.17 -13.39 13.96
C LEU A 285 -3.93 -14.17 15.26
N PHE A 286 -2.84 -14.92 15.34
CA PHE A 286 -2.52 -15.69 16.53
C PHE A 286 -2.26 -14.79 17.75
N SER A 287 -1.58 -13.64 17.54
CA SER A 287 -1.39 -12.64 18.58
C SER A 287 -2.72 -12.08 19.09
N LEU A 288 -3.68 -11.80 18.20
CA LEU A 288 -5.01 -11.34 18.59
C LEU A 288 -5.79 -12.39 19.38
N VAL A 289 -5.71 -13.67 18.99
CA VAL A 289 -6.35 -14.77 19.73
C VAL A 289 -5.76 -14.91 21.14
N LEU A 290 -4.43 -14.89 21.27
CA LEU A 290 -3.78 -14.91 22.59
C LEU A 290 -4.14 -13.69 23.43
N PHE A 291 -4.18 -12.51 22.81
CA PHE A 291 -4.61 -11.29 23.50
C PHE A 291 -6.08 -11.37 23.93
N GLN A 292 -6.92 -12.05 23.16
CA GLN A 292 -8.32 -12.29 23.54
C GLN A 292 -8.45 -13.28 24.70
N MET A 293 -7.58 -14.29 24.77
CA MET A 293 -7.48 -15.17 25.95
C MET A 293 -7.06 -14.39 27.21
N LEU A 294 -6.13 -13.44 27.08
CA LEU A 294 -5.72 -12.54 28.17
C LEU A 294 -6.86 -11.62 28.62
N ALA A 295 -7.62 -11.06 27.67
CA ALA A 295 -8.67 -10.09 27.98
C ALA A 295 -9.93 -10.74 28.58
N LEU A 296 -10.29 -11.96 28.14
CA LEU A 296 -11.51 -12.64 28.56
C LEU A 296 -11.29 -13.66 29.70
N GLY A 297 -10.07 -14.16 29.87
CA GLY A 297 -9.76 -15.20 30.84
C GLY A 297 -9.40 -14.64 32.21
N SER A 298 -10.01 -15.18 33.27
CA SER A 298 -9.55 -15.00 34.65
C SER A 298 -8.33 -15.88 34.92
N MET A 299 -7.19 -15.53 34.32
CA MET A 299 -5.94 -16.27 34.45
C MET A 299 -5.08 -15.70 35.59
N THR A 300 -4.19 -16.53 36.14
CA THR A 300 -3.24 -16.08 37.16
C THR A 300 -2.24 -15.08 36.58
N PRO A 301 -1.65 -14.16 37.38
CA PRO A 301 -0.68 -13.18 36.88
C PRO A 301 0.51 -13.81 36.17
N LEU A 302 0.96 -14.99 36.63
CA LEU A 302 2.07 -15.74 36.01
C LEU A 302 1.69 -16.28 34.63
N GLN A 303 0.46 -16.80 34.47
CA GLN A 303 -0.05 -17.22 33.17
C GLN A 303 -0.18 -16.04 32.21
N ASN A 304 -0.66 -14.90 32.71
CA ASN A 304 -0.76 -13.68 31.90
C ASN A 304 0.61 -13.21 31.40
N LEU A 305 1.61 -13.18 32.29
CA LEU A 305 2.99 -12.87 31.91
C LEU A 305 3.52 -13.86 30.86
N GLY A 306 3.23 -15.16 31.02
CA GLY A 306 3.59 -16.20 30.07
C GLY A 306 2.99 -15.96 28.68
N ILE A 307 1.69 -15.64 28.59
CA ILE A 307 1.04 -15.38 27.29
C ILE A 307 1.61 -14.10 26.65
N VAL A 308 1.84 -13.04 27.42
CA VAL A 308 2.49 -11.82 26.91
C VAL A 308 3.88 -12.12 26.36
N ALA A 309 4.69 -12.93 27.09
CA ALA A 309 6.01 -13.34 26.63
C ALA A 309 5.94 -14.14 25.30
N VAL A 310 4.94 -15.02 25.14
CA VAL A 310 4.71 -15.76 23.88
C VAL A 310 4.34 -14.81 22.74
N ILE A 311 3.45 -13.84 22.98
CA ILE A 311 3.10 -12.83 21.97
C ILE A 311 4.36 -12.05 21.53
N LEU A 312 5.17 -11.59 22.48
CA LEU A 312 6.41 -10.86 22.18
C LEU A 312 7.41 -11.72 21.42
N ALA A 313 7.62 -12.97 21.84
CA ALA A 313 8.53 -13.90 21.18
C ALA A 313 8.10 -14.20 19.74
N LEU A 314 6.79 -14.42 19.51
CA LEU A 314 6.25 -14.67 18.17
C LEU A 314 6.45 -13.48 17.23
N ASN A 315 6.11 -12.27 17.69
CA ASN A 315 6.28 -11.06 16.89
C ASN A 315 7.77 -10.75 16.67
N GLY A 316 8.62 -10.95 17.68
CA GLY A 316 10.07 -10.80 17.57
C GLY A 316 10.68 -11.76 16.56
N ALA A 317 10.30 -13.04 16.59
CA ALA A 317 10.76 -14.04 15.64
C ALA A 317 10.34 -13.69 14.20
N TYR A 318 9.09 -13.24 14.00
CA TYR A 318 8.63 -12.79 12.69
C TYR A 318 9.40 -11.56 12.18
N LEU A 319 9.70 -10.59 13.05
CA LEU A 319 10.52 -9.43 12.69
C LEU A 319 11.95 -9.83 12.29
N ILE A 320 12.58 -10.73 13.06
CA ILE A 320 13.91 -11.27 12.71
C ILE A 320 13.88 -11.93 11.33
N ARG A 321 12.83 -12.70 11.02
CA ARG A 321 12.66 -13.32 9.70
C ARG A 321 12.52 -12.28 8.59
N ILE A 322 11.67 -11.25 8.76
CA ILE A 322 11.54 -10.17 7.76
C ILE A 322 12.88 -9.50 7.51
N VAL A 323 13.59 -9.13 8.58
CA VAL A 323 14.91 -8.49 8.47
C VAL A 323 15.89 -9.42 7.76
N GLY A 324 15.90 -10.71 8.09
CA GLY A 324 16.74 -11.70 7.40
C GLY A 324 16.46 -11.79 5.89
N VAL A 325 15.19 -11.82 5.49
CA VAL A 325 14.81 -11.82 4.06
C VAL A 325 15.24 -10.52 3.36
N ILE A 326 15.08 -9.38 4.03
CA ILE A 326 15.51 -8.10 3.46
C ILE A 326 17.03 -8.05 3.30
N VAL A 327 17.78 -8.46 4.33
CA VAL A 327 19.25 -8.47 4.31
C VAL A 327 19.78 -9.42 3.24
N THR A 328 19.22 -10.63 3.14
CA THR A 328 19.59 -11.58 2.07
C THR A 328 19.30 -11.05 0.67
N GLY A 329 18.16 -10.38 0.48
CA GLY A 329 17.85 -9.68 -0.78
C GLY A 329 18.89 -8.63 -1.14
N TYR A 330 19.25 -7.76 -0.18
CA TYR A 330 20.31 -6.76 -0.40
C TYR A 330 21.68 -7.39 -0.67
N ILE A 331 22.04 -8.48 0.01
CA ILE A 331 23.30 -9.19 -0.23
C ILE A 331 23.31 -9.78 -1.64
N ALA A 332 22.20 -10.37 -2.09
CA ALA A 332 22.06 -10.91 -3.44
C ALA A 332 22.19 -9.81 -4.51
N ASP A 333 21.50 -8.67 -4.32
CA ASP A 333 21.58 -7.52 -5.22
C ASP A 333 23.00 -6.95 -5.30
N ILE A 334 23.67 -6.79 -4.15
CA ILE A 334 25.07 -6.32 -4.10
C ILE A 334 26.00 -7.35 -4.75
N SER A 335 25.79 -8.65 -4.53
CA SER A 335 26.59 -9.70 -5.15
C SER A 335 26.44 -9.69 -6.68
N GLN A 336 25.22 -9.50 -7.19
CA GLN A 336 24.97 -9.37 -8.61
C GLN A 336 25.66 -8.11 -9.18
N LEU A 337 25.53 -6.96 -8.51
CA LEU A 337 26.20 -5.73 -8.93
C LEU A 337 27.73 -5.90 -8.95
N VAL A 338 28.30 -6.57 -7.95
CA VAL A 338 29.74 -6.86 -7.89
C VAL A 338 30.17 -7.74 -9.07
N ARG A 339 29.36 -8.74 -9.44
CA ARG A 339 29.64 -9.60 -10.61
C ARG A 339 29.55 -8.82 -11.92
N GLU A 340 28.52 -7.99 -12.08
CA GLU A 340 28.38 -7.12 -13.26
C GLU A 340 29.55 -6.13 -13.39
N VAL A 341 30.05 -5.60 -12.27
CA VAL A 341 31.22 -4.71 -12.26
C VAL A 341 32.53 -5.47 -12.57
N ASP A 342 32.70 -6.71 -12.11
CA ASP A 342 33.88 -7.54 -12.39
C ASP A 342 33.92 -8.02 -13.84
N GLU A 343 32.75 -8.24 -14.46
CA GLU A 343 32.62 -8.60 -15.88
C GLU A 343 32.79 -7.39 -16.83
N ALA A 344 32.51 -6.17 -16.37
CA ALA A 344 32.64 -4.97 -17.18
C ALA A 344 34.10 -4.53 -17.35
N SER A 345 34.53 -4.29 -18.59
CA SER A 345 35.89 -3.80 -18.89
C SER A 345 36.17 -2.41 -18.32
N ASP A 346 35.13 -1.60 -18.12
CA ASP A 346 35.22 -0.29 -17.47
C ASP A 346 34.11 -0.16 -16.40
N PRO A 347 34.45 -0.20 -15.09
CA PRO A 347 33.52 -0.03 -13.98
C PRO A 347 32.72 1.29 -14.04
N ALA A 348 33.25 2.29 -14.75
CA ALA A 348 32.62 3.58 -14.92
C ALA A 348 31.34 3.52 -15.78
N THR A 349 31.15 2.47 -16.57
CA THR A 349 29.97 2.30 -17.43
C THR A 349 28.77 1.71 -16.69
N VAL A 350 29.01 0.86 -15.67
CA VAL A 350 27.96 0.15 -14.92
C VAL A 350 27.38 0.99 -13.79
N LEU A 351 28.16 1.92 -13.21
CA LEU A 351 27.75 2.74 -12.07
C LEU A 351 27.38 4.15 -12.54
N PRO A 352 26.11 4.46 -12.89
CA PRO A 352 25.73 5.72 -13.54
C PRO A 352 25.92 6.97 -12.67
N ASP A 353 26.00 6.81 -11.34
CA ASP A 353 25.92 7.95 -10.41
C ASP A 353 27.24 8.17 -9.65
N THR A 354 27.91 9.30 -9.89
CA THR A 354 29.23 9.63 -9.32
C THR A 354 29.23 9.63 -7.79
N ILE A 355 28.10 9.99 -7.18
CA ILE A 355 27.91 10.06 -5.72
C ILE A 355 27.92 8.68 -5.09
N VAL A 356 27.36 7.67 -5.76
CA VAL A 356 27.39 6.27 -5.29
C VAL A 356 28.71 5.61 -5.69
N ARG A 357 29.23 5.97 -6.87
CA ARG A 357 30.45 5.42 -7.45
C ARG A 357 31.68 5.60 -6.56
N VAL A 358 31.97 6.81 -6.09
CA VAL A 358 33.18 7.09 -5.29
C VAL A 358 33.24 6.31 -3.97
N PRO A 359 32.20 6.31 -3.11
CA PRO A 359 32.20 5.51 -1.89
C PRO A 359 32.16 4.01 -2.21
N PHE A 360 31.44 3.58 -3.25
CA PHE A 360 31.39 2.17 -3.64
C PHE A 360 32.76 1.67 -4.08
N ILE A 361 33.47 2.38 -4.97
CA ILE A 361 34.83 2.01 -5.41
C ILE A 361 35.79 1.99 -4.23
N LYS A 362 35.72 2.97 -3.32
CA LYS A 362 36.59 3.01 -2.15
C LYS A 362 36.34 1.85 -1.18
N VAL A 363 35.07 1.52 -0.93
CA VAL A 363 34.69 0.34 -0.12
C VAL A 363 35.10 -0.94 -0.84
N PHE A 364 34.92 -1.00 -2.16
CA PHE A 364 35.28 -2.14 -2.99
C PHE A 364 36.79 -2.37 -3.01
N GLU A 365 37.62 -1.33 -3.17
CA GLU A 365 39.08 -1.42 -3.06
C GLU A 365 39.52 -1.91 -1.68
N GLU A 366 38.87 -1.43 -0.61
CA GLU A 366 39.17 -1.89 0.75
C GLU A 366 38.69 -3.33 0.98
N MET A 367 37.55 -3.72 0.40
CA MET A 367 37.07 -5.10 0.40
C MET A 367 37.91 -6.01 -0.50
N GLN A 368 38.58 -5.50 -1.53
CA GLN A 368 39.47 -6.27 -2.40
C GLN A 368 40.82 -6.55 -1.74
N LYS A 369 41.25 -5.73 -0.77
CA LYS A 369 42.42 -6.02 0.08
C LYS A 369 42.16 -7.19 1.03
N VAL A 370 40.91 -7.36 1.47
CA VAL A 370 40.46 -8.63 2.05
C VAL A 370 40.42 -9.61 0.89
N SER A 371 41.16 -10.73 0.99
CA SER A 371 41.28 -11.70 -0.11
C SER A 371 39.91 -11.94 -0.77
N LYS A 372 39.80 -11.69 -2.10
CA LYS A 372 38.58 -11.95 -2.88
C LYS A 372 38.03 -13.36 -2.58
N GLU A 373 38.93 -14.31 -2.38
CA GLU A 373 38.63 -15.70 -2.02
C GLU A 373 38.04 -15.80 -0.62
N ALA A 374 38.63 -15.11 0.37
CA ALA A 374 38.10 -15.10 1.74
C ALA A 374 36.71 -14.43 1.83
N LEU A 375 36.47 -13.36 1.08
CA LEU A 375 35.20 -12.63 1.12
C LEU A 375 34.10 -13.38 0.35
N LEU A 376 34.43 -13.97 -0.81
CA LEU A 376 33.53 -14.87 -1.52
C LEU A 376 33.24 -16.12 -0.69
N ASP A 377 34.24 -16.74 -0.05
CA ASP A 377 34.04 -17.88 0.82
C ASP A 377 33.15 -17.51 2.01
N THR A 378 33.35 -16.33 2.62
CA THR A 378 32.51 -15.86 3.73
C THR A 378 31.08 -15.57 3.26
N LEU A 379 30.89 -14.96 2.09
CA LEU A 379 29.56 -14.69 1.53
C LEU A 379 28.85 -15.98 1.10
N VAL A 380 29.56 -16.92 0.49
CA VAL A 380 29.03 -18.24 0.13
C VAL A 380 28.76 -19.07 1.37
N GLU A 381 29.57 -18.95 2.42
CA GLU A 381 29.32 -19.59 3.71
C GLU A 381 28.09 -18.98 4.39
N ILE A 382 27.95 -17.65 4.41
CA ILE A 382 26.76 -16.97 4.94
C ILE A 382 25.53 -17.35 4.12
N ASP A 383 25.60 -17.32 2.79
CA ASP A 383 24.48 -17.68 1.91
C ASP A 383 24.11 -19.16 2.07
N SER A 384 25.10 -20.06 2.17
CA SER A 384 24.91 -21.48 2.44
C SER A 384 24.27 -21.71 3.82
N VAL A 385 24.74 -21.03 4.86
CA VAL A 385 24.19 -21.14 6.22
C VAL A 385 22.78 -20.59 6.26
N VAL A 386 22.52 -19.43 5.66
CA VAL A 386 21.19 -18.81 5.64
C VAL A 386 20.23 -19.63 4.79
N SER A 387 20.65 -20.09 3.61
CA SER A 387 19.86 -20.99 2.76
C SER A 387 19.60 -22.32 3.45
N HIS A 388 20.58 -22.91 4.13
CA HIS A 388 20.39 -24.14 4.89
C HIS A 388 19.44 -23.92 6.07
N ILE A 389 19.53 -22.80 6.80
CA ILE A 389 18.58 -22.46 7.87
C ILE A 389 17.17 -22.30 7.30
N LEU A 390 17.00 -21.55 6.20
CA LEU A 390 15.70 -21.31 5.57
C LEU A 390 15.10 -22.60 5.00
N VAL A 391 15.87 -23.40 4.26
CA VAL A 391 15.45 -24.69 3.70
C VAL A 391 15.15 -25.69 4.81
N LYS A 392 15.98 -25.76 5.85
CA LYS A 392 15.72 -26.62 7.01
C LYS A 392 14.42 -26.21 7.69
N TRP A 393 14.20 -24.91 7.90
CA TRP A 393 12.95 -24.40 8.47
C TRP A 393 11.73 -24.77 7.60
N ASP A 394 11.79 -24.56 6.30
CA ASP A 394 10.68 -24.85 5.41
C ASP A 394 10.41 -26.35 5.29
N THR A 395 11.47 -27.18 5.25
CA THR A 395 11.34 -28.65 5.21
C THR A 395 10.82 -29.23 6.53
N GLU A 396 11.23 -28.70 7.68
CA GLU A 396 10.68 -29.07 8.98
C GLU A 396 9.19 -28.68 9.09
N ILE A 397 8.82 -27.47 8.63
CA ILE A 397 7.41 -27.03 8.59
C ILE A 397 6.56 -27.93 7.68
N VAL A 398 7.06 -28.29 6.49
CA VAL A 398 6.34 -29.18 5.56
C VAL A 398 6.23 -30.60 6.12
N SER A 399 7.30 -31.11 6.73
CA SER A 399 7.31 -32.42 7.39
C SER A 399 6.30 -32.48 8.53
N ASP A 400 6.23 -31.44 9.37
CA ASP A 400 5.28 -31.38 10.47
C ASP A 400 3.83 -31.22 9.98
N ARG A 401 3.60 -30.49 8.88
CA ARG A 401 2.29 -30.48 8.20
C ARG A 401 1.91 -31.87 7.69
N GLN A 402 2.83 -32.59 7.05
CA GLN A 402 2.56 -33.95 6.56
C GLN A 402 2.28 -34.93 7.70
N LYS A 403 3.03 -34.88 8.81
CA LYS A 403 2.77 -35.70 10.00
C LYS A 403 1.40 -35.40 10.61
N THR A 404 1.01 -34.12 10.65
CA THR A 404 -0.30 -33.69 11.17
C THR A 404 -1.43 -34.16 10.26
N VAL A 405 -1.27 -34.09 8.94
CA VAL A 405 -2.24 -34.65 8.00
C VAL A 405 -2.32 -36.16 8.13
N ALA A 406 -1.18 -36.85 8.24
CA ALA A 406 -1.11 -38.29 8.40
C ALA A 406 -1.82 -38.75 9.69
N SER A 407 -1.65 -38.03 10.82
CA SER A 407 -2.33 -38.34 12.08
C SER A 407 -3.83 -38.04 12.07
N LEU A 408 -4.27 -37.05 11.28
CA LEU A 408 -5.70 -36.80 11.05
C LEU A 408 -6.33 -37.85 10.13
N THR A 409 -5.57 -38.39 9.17
CA THR A 409 -6.05 -39.45 8.25
C THR A 409 -5.93 -40.87 8.79
N SER A 410 -5.16 -41.09 9.86
CA SER A 410 -5.01 -42.41 10.48
C SER A 410 -6.18 -42.81 11.37
N VAL A 411 -7.12 -41.89 11.64
CA VAL A 411 -8.42 -42.24 12.20
C VAL A 411 -9.27 -42.79 11.05
N PRO A 412 -9.54 -44.11 11.00
CA PRO A 412 -10.38 -44.66 9.95
C PRO A 412 -11.74 -43.96 10.00
N PRO A 413 -12.28 -43.49 8.86
CA PRO A 413 -13.59 -42.88 8.85
C PRO A 413 -14.59 -43.88 9.46
N PRO A 414 -15.43 -43.46 10.42
CA PRO A 414 -16.44 -44.34 10.98
C PRO A 414 -17.21 -44.98 9.83
N SER A 415 -17.30 -46.31 9.82
CA SER A 415 -17.93 -47.03 8.73
C SER A 415 -19.32 -46.44 8.48
N PHE A 416 -19.64 -46.19 7.21
CA PHE A 416 -20.94 -45.65 6.80
C PHE A 416 -22.10 -46.50 7.35
N HIS A 417 -21.83 -47.79 7.60
CA HIS A 417 -22.74 -48.71 8.27
C HIS A 417 -23.06 -48.35 9.74
N ASN A 418 -22.08 -47.89 10.52
CA ASN A 418 -22.29 -47.45 11.91
C ASN A 418 -22.95 -46.06 11.99
N GLN A 419 -22.81 -45.22 10.96
CA GLN A 419 -23.55 -43.96 10.88
C GLN A 419 -25.01 -44.17 10.48
N LEU A 420 -25.31 -45.09 9.55
CA LEU A 420 -26.69 -45.46 9.19
C LEU A 420 -27.45 -46.13 10.34
N ALA A 421 -26.77 -46.94 11.16
CA ALA A 421 -27.37 -47.56 12.35
C ALA A 421 -27.81 -46.52 13.40
N ARG A 422 -27.09 -45.38 13.53
CA ARG A 422 -27.48 -44.28 14.42
C ARG A 422 -28.58 -43.38 13.85
N VAL A 423 -28.73 -43.32 12.53
CA VAL A 423 -29.82 -42.56 11.89
C VAL A 423 -31.14 -43.34 11.91
N ALA A 424 -31.09 -44.67 12.02
CA ALA A 424 -32.27 -45.53 12.13
C ALA A 424 -33.01 -45.44 13.49
N GLU A 425 -32.44 -44.77 14.50
CA GLU A 425 -33.07 -44.59 15.83
C GLU A 425 -33.77 -43.23 16.01
N MET A 426 -33.89 -42.40 14.96
CA MET A 426 -34.66 -41.16 15.05
C MET A 426 -36.18 -41.42 14.91
N PRO A 427 -37.04 -40.84 15.78
CA PRO A 427 -38.48 -41.00 15.67
C PRO A 427 -39.00 -40.36 14.38
N THR A 428 -39.65 -41.19 13.56
CA THR A 428 -40.22 -40.85 12.25
C THR A 428 -41.33 -39.79 12.39
N PHE A 429 -41.09 -38.60 11.85
CA PHE A 429 -42.14 -37.64 11.53
C PHE A 429 -42.81 -38.07 10.22
N SER A 430 -44.12 -38.33 10.28
CA SER A 430 -44.95 -38.64 9.12
C SER A 430 -45.11 -37.40 8.24
N SER A 431 -44.74 -37.49 6.96
CA SER A 431 -45.30 -36.61 5.94
C SER A 431 -45.61 -37.38 4.66
N THR A 432 -46.72 -36.95 4.09
CA THR A 432 -47.53 -37.61 3.08
C THR A 432 -46.87 -37.66 1.70
N VAL A 433 -47.05 -38.83 1.11
CA VAL A 433 -46.64 -39.29 -0.23
C VAL A 433 -47.31 -38.47 -1.35
N VAL A 434 -46.50 -37.93 -2.27
CA VAL A 434 -46.93 -37.63 -3.65
C VAL A 434 -46.10 -38.50 -4.58
N LYS A 435 -46.80 -39.38 -5.32
CA LYS A 435 -46.27 -40.33 -6.30
C LYS A 435 -46.05 -39.66 -7.65
N SER A 436 -44.93 -39.94 -8.30
CA SER A 436 -44.82 -39.98 -9.77
C SER A 436 -43.65 -40.90 -10.19
N PRO A 437 -43.80 -41.74 -11.23
CA PRO A 437 -42.89 -42.85 -11.50
C PRO A 437 -41.92 -42.60 -12.67
N SER A 438 -41.00 -43.56 -12.86
CA SER A 438 -40.19 -43.83 -14.08
C SER A 438 -38.87 -43.05 -14.13
N ARG A 439 -37.68 -43.61 -14.40
CA ARG A 439 -37.30 -44.88 -15.06
C ARG A 439 -35.84 -45.18 -14.68
N ARG A 440 -35.55 -46.44 -14.30
CA ARG A 440 -34.18 -46.93 -14.06
C ARG A 440 -33.43 -47.10 -15.38
N THR A 441 -32.17 -46.65 -15.43
CA THR A 441 -31.14 -47.26 -16.27
C THR A 441 -29.86 -47.38 -15.44
N LEU A 442 -29.45 -48.62 -15.20
CA LEU A 442 -28.19 -49.01 -14.57
C LEU A 442 -27.06 -48.84 -15.57
N LEU A 443 -25.97 -48.16 -15.21
CA LEU A 443 -24.65 -48.39 -15.80
C LEU A 443 -23.57 -48.25 -14.72
N ASN A 444 -22.96 -49.40 -14.43
CA ASN A 444 -21.68 -49.54 -13.74
C ASN A 444 -20.59 -48.92 -14.61
N VAL A 445 -19.87 -47.93 -14.10
CA VAL A 445 -18.59 -47.47 -14.68
C VAL A 445 -17.56 -47.45 -13.57
N SER A 446 -16.62 -48.39 -13.68
CA SER A 446 -15.36 -48.41 -12.95
C SER A 446 -14.46 -47.33 -13.55
N SER A 447 -14.21 -46.26 -12.78
CA SER A 447 -13.34 -45.16 -13.17
C SER A 447 -11.95 -45.36 -12.58
N ARG A 448 -11.04 -45.86 -13.40
CA ARG A 448 -9.60 -45.89 -13.15
C ARG A 448 -9.05 -44.49 -13.41
N SER A 449 -8.62 -43.76 -12.37
CA SER A 449 -8.12 -42.40 -12.49
C SER A 449 -6.68 -42.39 -13.02
N THR A 450 -6.51 -42.22 -14.33
CA THR A 450 -5.25 -41.75 -14.93
C THR A 450 -5.16 -40.25 -14.75
N VAL A 451 -4.14 -39.81 -13.99
CA VAL A 451 -3.79 -38.40 -13.78
C VAL A 451 -3.39 -37.78 -15.11
N HIS A 452 -4.26 -36.94 -15.67
CA HIS A 452 -3.98 -36.18 -16.88
C HIS A 452 -3.16 -34.94 -16.50
N ARG A 453 -1.85 -34.96 -16.79
CA ARG A 453 -1.00 -33.75 -16.78
C ARG A 453 -1.56 -32.74 -17.79
N SER A 454 -1.60 -31.48 -17.39
CA SER A 454 -2.15 -30.40 -18.22
C SER A 454 -1.27 -30.17 -19.46
N PRO A 455 -1.84 -29.87 -20.64
CA PRO A 455 -1.08 -29.59 -21.87
C PRO A 455 -0.07 -28.44 -21.77
N LEU A 456 -0.22 -27.56 -20.76
CA LEU A 456 0.63 -26.39 -20.57
C LEU A 456 2.00 -26.73 -19.96
N GLU A 457 2.09 -27.76 -19.12
CA GLU A 457 3.37 -28.20 -18.53
C GLU A 457 4.26 -28.88 -19.59
N LYS A 458 3.66 -29.64 -20.50
CA LYS A 458 4.38 -30.31 -21.59
C LYS A 458 5.04 -29.31 -22.54
N TRP A 459 4.38 -28.19 -22.82
CA TRP A 459 4.93 -27.14 -23.69
C TRP A 459 6.15 -26.42 -23.08
N ARG A 460 6.19 -26.30 -21.73
CA ARG A 460 7.31 -25.64 -21.04
C ARG A 460 8.57 -26.50 -21.02
N GLU A 461 8.45 -27.81 -20.85
CA GLU A 461 9.59 -28.74 -20.96
C GLU A 461 10.15 -28.77 -22.40
N ASP A 462 9.29 -28.88 -23.42
CA ASP A 462 9.71 -28.90 -24.83
C ASP A 462 10.44 -27.61 -25.26
N SER A 463 9.99 -26.45 -24.78
CA SER A 463 10.59 -25.14 -25.13
C SER A 463 12.05 -25.03 -24.67
N THR A 464 12.38 -25.60 -23.51
CA THR A 464 13.76 -25.57 -22.96
C THR A 464 14.70 -26.54 -23.69
N GLU A 465 14.19 -27.66 -24.20
CA GLU A 465 14.97 -28.55 -25.06
C GLU A 465 15.19 -27.97 -26.46
N ILE A 466 14.20 -27.28 -27.02
CA ILE A 466 14.31 -26.61 -28.32
C ILE A 466 15.36 -25.50 -28.25
N LEU A 467 15.40 -24.71 -27.15
CA LEU A 467 16.39 -23.64 -26.99
C LEU A 467 17.82 -24.18 -26.85
N LYS A 468 18.01 -25.33 -26.18
CA LYS A 468 19.33 -25.98 -26.04
C LYS A 468 19.87 -26.56 -27.34
N LYS A 469 19.00 -26.89 -28.29
CA LYS A 469 19.37 -27.44 -29.60
C LYS A 469 19.51 -26.37 -30.69
N PHE A 470 19.18 -25.11 -30.38
CA PHE A 470 19.33 -24.02 -31.33
C PHE A 470 20.82 -23.67 -31.49
N GLN A 471 21.42 -24.14 -32.58
CA GLN A 471 22.69 -23.59 -33.04
C GLN A 471 22.38 -22.41 -33.96
N PRO A 472 22.81 -21.18 -33.60
CA PRO A 472 22.62 -20.04 -34.48
C PRO A 472 23.34 -20.30 -35.81
N PRO A 473 22.76 -19.88 -36.95
CA PRO A 473 23.44 -19.98 -38.25
C PRO A 473 24.82 -19.31 -38.21
N LYS A 474 25.79 -19.80 -38.97
CA LYS A 474 27.17 -19.25 -38.98
C LYS A 474 27.25 -17.76 -39.35
N CYS A 475 26.24 -17.23 -40.02
CA CYS A 475 26.12 -15.81 -40.36
C CYS A 475 25.48 -14.96 -39.25
N PHE A 476 25.06 -15.57 -38.13
CA PHE A 476 24.37 -14.86 -37.05
C PHE A 476 25.32 -13.91 -36.31
N ASP A 477 26.59 -14.30 -36.14
CA ASP A 477 27.60 -13.42 -35.53
C ASP A 477 27.93 -12.23 -36.43
N GLU A 478 27.99 -12.45 -37.75
CA GLU A 478 28.16 -11.39 -38.74
C GLU A 478 26.95 -10.45 -38.79
N PHE A 479 25.74 -11.01 -38.70
CA PHE A 479 24.51 -10.25 -38.54
C PHE A 479 24.54 -9.40 -37.26
N LEU A 480 24.88 -9.98 -36.09
CA LEU A 480 24.97 -9.26 -34.82
C LEU A 480 26.02 -8.15 -34.85
N PHE A 481 27.16 -8.37 -35.52
CA PHE A 481 28.20 -7.38 -35.67
C PHE A 481 27.78 -6.22 -36.58
N GLN A 482 27.27 -6.52 -37.79
CA GLN A 482 26.74 -5.49 -38.70
C GLN A 482 25.58 -4.72 -38.06
N TRP A 483 24.76 -5.44 -37.29
CA TRP A 483 23.68 -4.88 -36.51
C TRP A 483 24.15 -3.90 -35.43
N ALA A 484 25.18 -4.27 -34.65
CA ALA A 484 25.76 -3.39 -33.63
C ALA A 484 26.39 -2.13 -34.25
N VAL A 485 27.04 -2.27 -35.42
CA VAL A 485 27.63 -1.14 -36.16
C VAL A 485 26.54 -0.19 -36.68
N ILE A 486 25.47 -0.71 -37.28
CA ILE A 486 24.37 0.11 -37.79
C ILE A 486 23.59 0.80 -36.65
N CYS A 487 23.34 0.08 -35.55
CA CYS A 487 22.64 0.65 -34.40
C CYS A 487 23.48 1.71 -33.70
N SER A 488 24.80 1.53 -33.55
CA SER A 488 25.66 2.52 -32.89
C SER A 488 25.78 3.84 -33.67
N GLN A 489 25.85 3.78 -35.01
CA GLN A 489 25.85 4.99 -35.84
C GLN A 489 24.54 5.76 -35.72
N ARG A 490 23.39 5.07 -35.76
CA ARG A 490 22.08 5.73 -35.64
C ARG A 490 21.75 6.20 -34.23
N LEU A 491 22.17 5.48 -33.18
CA LEU A 491 22.03 5.98 -31.81
C LEU A 491 22.84 7.26 -31.59
N ALA A 492 24.00 7.40 -32.25
CA ALA A 492 24.79 8.63 -32.17
C ALA A 492 24.16 9.82 -32.89
N GLU A 493 23.31 9.58 -33.90
CA GLU A 493 22.63 10.62 -34.68
C GLU A 493 21.27 11.05 -34.08
N ASP A 494 20.60 10.17 -33.32
CA ASP A 494 19.25 10.41 -32.77
C ASP A 494 19.25 10.31 -31.23
N GLU A 495 19.42 11.47 -30.58
CA GLU A 495 19.51 11.61 -29.11
C GLU A 495 18.23 11.13 -28.39
N GLU A 496 17.06 11.25 -29.03
CA GLU A 496 15.78 10.79 -28.47
C GLU A 496 15.67 9.25 -28.50
N LEU A 497 16.26 8.64 -29.54
CA LEU A 497 16.34 7.18 -29.64
C LEU A 497 17.40 6.59 -28.71
N ALA A 498 18.52 7.28 -28.52
CA ALA A 498 19.55 6.89 -27.56
C ALA A 498 19.00 6.90 -26.12
N ALA A 499 18.33 7.98 -25.72
CA ALA A 499 17.65 8.08 -24.43
C ALA A 499 16.56 7.00 -24.25
N SER A 500 15.89 6.61 -25.35
CA SER A 500 14.91 5.52 -25.33
C SER A 500 15.57 4.15 -25.22
N ALA A 501 16.73 3.92 -25.82
CA ALA A 501 17.46 2.66 -25.74
C ALA A 501 18.11 2.44 -24.36
N GLU A 502 18.67 3.48 -23.75
CA GLU A 502 19.26 3.41 -22.40
C GLU A 502 18.22 3.15 -21.30
N GLY A 503 16.97 3.56 -21.52
CA GLY A 503 15.89 3.41 -20.55
C GLY A 503 15.12 2.09 -20.61
N VAL A 504 15.50 1.16 -21.49
CA VAL A 504 14.71 -0.05 -21.80
C VAL A 504 15.38 -1.31 -21.23
N ASN A 505 14.70 -1.90 -20.24
CA ASN A 505 15.14 -3.13 -19.56
C ASN A 505 14.43 -4.40 -20.08
N ASP A 506 13.65 -4.28 -21.17
CA ASP A 506 12.79 -5.34 -21.69
C ASP A 506 13.26 -5.75 -23.09
N LEU A 507 13.65 -7.02 -23.26
CA LEU A 507 14.25 -7.55 -24.50
C LEU A 507 13.35 -7.31 -25.72
N ASP A 508 12.03 -7.43 -25.54
CA ASP A 508 11.08 -7.21 -26.63
C ASP A 508 11.06 -5.73 -27.07
N GLU A 509 11.30 -4.80 -26.14
CA GLU A 509 11.27 -3.36 -26.40
C GLU A 509 12.58 -2.92 -27.03
N LEU A 510 13.69 -3.55 -26.63
CA LEU A 510 14.95 -3.50 -27.36
C LEU A 510 14.75 -3.97 -28.81
N LEU A 511 14.15 -5.13 -29.04
CA LEU A 511 13.86 -5.67 -30.38
C LEU A 511 12.95 -4.77 -31.23
N TRP A 512 12.03 -4.02 -30.61
CA TRP A 512 11.18 -3.07 -31.33
C TRP A 512 11.89 -1.77 -31.69
N ILE A 513 12.67 -1.19 -30.78
CA ILE A 513 13.54 -0.03 -31.07
C ILE A 513 14.50 -0.41 -32.19
N THR A 514 15.01 -1.63 -32.13
CA THR A 514 15.87 -2.24 -33.14
C THR A 514 15.19 -2.35 -34.51
N GLN A 515 13.97 -2.88 -34.59
CA GLN A 515 13.21 -2.90 -35.85
C GLN A 515 12.96 -1.50 -36.41
N ARG A 516 12.81 -0.50 -35.54
CA ARG A 516 12.64 0.90 -35.93
C ARG A 516 13.93 1.51 -36.46
N LEU A 517 15.08 1.17 -35.87
CA LEU A 517 16.42 1.53 -36.36
C LEU A 517 16.74 0.93 -37.72
N LEU A 518 16.30 -0.32 -37.97
CA LEU A 518 16.55 -1.03 -39.22
C LEU A 518 15.66 -0.56 -40.39
N LYS A 519 14.59 0.20 -40.12
CA LYS A 519 13.82 0.83 -41.21
C LYS A 519 14.63 1.99 -41.79
N PRO A 520 14.94 2.00 -43.11
CA PRO A 520 15.54 3.17 -43.74
C PRO A 520 14.64 4.40 -43.49
N PRO A 521 15.21 5.59 -43.24
CA PRO A 521 14.41 6.80 -43.06
C PRO A 521 13.72 7.10 -44.39
N VAL A 522 12.48 6.65 -44.52
CA VAL A 522 11.68 7.00 -45.69
C VAL A 522 11.24 8.44 -45.48
N ASN A 523 11.94 9.38 -46.10
CA ASN A 523 11.43 10.75 -46.23
C ASN A 523 10.06 10.64 -46.90
N ALA A 524 9.02 11.05 -46.18
CA ALA A 524 7.62 10.79 -46.54
C ALA A 524 7.16 11.44 -47.85
N LYS A 525 8.05 12.11 -48.59
CA LYS A 525 7.72 12.85 -49.80
C LYS A 525 8.06 12.13 -51.11
N ASP A 526 9.19 11.43 -51.25
CA ASP A 526 9.67 11.13 -52.63
C ASP A 526 10.17 9.69 -52.93
N ASP A 527 10.33 8.80 -51.94
CA ASP A 527 10.98 7.48 -52.18
C ASP A 527 10.20 6.26 -51.64
N HIS A 528 8.88 6.35 -51.50
CA HIS A 528 8.10 5.14 -51.19
C HIS A 528 8.01 4.27 -52.46
N PRO A 529 8.45 3.00 -52.46
CA PRO A 529 8.49 2.17 -53.67
C PRO A 529 7.12 2.00 -54.34
N PHE A 530 6.03 2.11 -53.57
CA PHE A 530 4.66 2.07 -54.08
C PHE A 530 4.19 3.36 -54.79
N LEU A 531 4.88 4.50 -54.63
CA LEU A 531 4.55 5.74 -55.36
C LEU A 531 5.04 5.69 -56.82
N LYS A 532 6.16 5.00 -57.08
CA LYS A 532 6.66 4.80 -58.46
C LYS A 532 5.68 3.97 -59.29
N ASP A 533 5.02 3.00 -58.68
CA ASP A 533 4.01 2.19 -59.36
C ASP A 533 2.70 2.97 -59.61
N LEU A 534 2.40 3.98 -58.80
CA LEU A 534 1.23 4.86 -58.96
C LEU A 534 1.43 5.96 -60.01
N GLU A 535 2.66 6.41 -60.26
CA GLU A 535 2.95 7.36 -61.35
C GLU A 535 2.93 6.69 -62.73
N VAL A 536 3.34 5.43 -62.83
CA VAL A 536 3.29 4.66 -64.09
C VAL A 536 1.85 4.28 -64.48
N ALA A 537 0.93 4.21 -63.51
CA ALA A 537 -0.48 3.86 -63.74
C ALA A 537 -1.39 5.05 -64.07
N ARG A 538 -0.86 6.27 -64.28
CA ARG A 538 -1.68 7.44 -64.63
C ARG A 538 -1.86 7.51 -66.16
N PRO A 539 -3.05 7.23 -66.73
CA PRO A 539 -3.27 7.37 -68.17
C PRO A 539 -3.21 8.84 -68.57
N MET A 540 -2.54 9.12 -69.70
CA MET A 540 -2.55 10.43 -70.37
C MET A 540 -3.95 10.80 -70.86
#